data_AF-A0A180FBT5-F1
#
_entry.id   AF-A0A180FBT5-F1
#
_cell.length_a   1.000
_cell.length_b   1.000
_cell.length_c   1.000
_cell.angle_alpha   90.00
_cell.angle_beta   90.00
_cell.angle_gamma   90.00
#
_symmetry.space_group_name_H-M   'P 1'
#
loop_
_entity.id
_entity.type
_entity.pdbx_description
1 polymer ?
#
loop_
_entity_poly.entity_id
_entity_poly.type
_entity_poly.pdbx_seq_one_letter_code
_entity_poly.pdbx_strand_id
1 'polypeptide(L)'
;MYKKEGEMKIDHIALWVADLETMKDFYVTRLGGKAGGLYHNPANRFTSCFISFGEGCRLELMHRPDITGKSDNEKQYTGLAHFSVSVGSWEVVRRLTEQLRTDGYTVTSDPRTTGDGYYESVILDPEGNSVEITANVT
;
A
#
# COMPACT_ATOMS: atom_id res chain seq x y z
N MET A 1 9.87 30.82 -25.41
CA MET A 1 8.66 30.01 -25.16
C MET A 1 9.08 28.84 -24.29
N TYR A 2 8.71 28.83 -23.01
CA TYR A 2 9.03 27.70 -22.13
C TYR A 2 8.15 26.52 -22.53
N LYS A 3 8.76 25.36 -22.80
CA LYS A 3 8.01 24.09 -22.89
C LYS A 3 7.32 23.93 -21.55
N LYS A 4 6.00 23.74 -21.55
CA LYS A 4 5.27 23.30 -20.36
C LYS A 4 5.90 21.94 -19.97
N GLU A 5 6.68 21.92 -18.90
CA GLU A 5 7.16 20.68 -18.31
C GLU A 5 5.93 19.81 -17.98
N GLY A 6 6.05 18.49 -18.11
CA GLY A 6 4.93 17.57 -17.87
C GLY A 6 4.34 17.78 -16.48
N GLU A 7 3.03 17.50 -16.33
CA GLU A 7 2.37 17.66 -15.03
C GLU A 7 3.05 16.78 -13.96
N MET A 8 3.45 17.42 -12.85
CA MET A 8 4.06 16.74 -11.72
C MET A 8 3.05 15.81 -11.05
N LYS A 9 3.49 14.59 -10.69
CA LYS A 9 2.68 13.59 -10.00
C LYS A 9 3.53 12.77 -9.02
N ILE A 10 2.89 12.17 -8.03
CA ILE A 10 3.52 11.09 -7.27
C ILE A 10 3.59 9.87 -8.20
N ASP A 11 4.80 9.50 -8.59
CA ASP A 11 5.00 8.36 -9.49
C ASP A 11 4.93 7.03 -8.73
N HIS A 12 5.52 6.98 -7.54
CA HIS A 12 5.47 5.82 -6.67
C HIS A 12 5.71 6.19 -5.20
N ILE A 13 5.30 5.29 -4.32
CA ILE A 13 5.66 5.23 -2.90
C ILE A 13 6.46 3.94 -2.72
N ALA A 14 7.49 3.95 -1.87
CA ALA A 14 8.34 2.79 -1.64
C ALA A 14 8.27 2.32 -0.18
N LEU A 15 8.23 1.00 0.01
CA LEU A 15 8.27 0.35 1.32
C LEU A 15 9.47 -0.58 1.41
N TRP A 16 10.21 -0.51 2.51
CA TRP A 16 11.12 -1.59 2.88
C TRP A 16 10.31 -2.74 3.46
N VAL A 17 10.59 -3.95 2.98
CA VAL A 17 9.93 -5.18 3.42
C VAL A 17 10.95 -6.26 3.76
N ALA A 18 10.67 -7.01 4.81
CA ALA A 18 11.48 -8.14 5.23
C ALA A 18 11.24 -9.38 4.34
N ASP A 19 10.01 -9.58 3.87
CA ASP A 19 9.63 -10.68 2.98
C ASP A 19 8.94 -10.15 1.71
N LEU A 20 9.72 -10.02 0.65
CA LEU A 20 9.25 -9.46 -0.63
C LEU A 20 8.13 -10.30 -1.25
N GLU A 21 8.20 -11.62 -1.14
CA GLU A 21 7.22 -12.52 -1.77
C GLU A 21 5.89 -12.46 -1.02
N THR A 22 5.90 -12.54 0.31
CA THR A 22 4.69 -12.43 1.13
C THR A 22 3.99 -11.08 0.92
N MET A 23 4.76 -9.98 0.85
CA MET A 23 4.22 -8.65 0.64
C MET A 23 3.66 -8.48 -0.77
N LYS A 24 4.38 -8.92 -1.80
CA LYS A 24 3.90 -8.92 -3.19
C LYS A 24 2.58 -9.69 -3.31
N ASP A 25 2.53 -10.90 -2.75
CA ASP A 25 1.34 -11.75 -2.81
C ASP A 25 0.14 -11.12 -2.11
N PHE A 26 0.35 -10.46 -0.96
CA PHE A 26 -0.71 -9.71 -0.28
C PHE A 26 -1.32 -8.63 -1.19
N TYR A 27 -0.50 -7.73 -1.72
CA TYR A 27 -0.99 -6.61 -2.53
C TYR A 27 -1.63 -7.08 -3.84
N VAL A 28 -1.13 -8.16 -4.44
CA VAL A 28 -1.71 -8.74 -5.66
C VAL A 28 -3.04 -9.44 -5.36
N THR A 29 -3.06 -10.34 -4.37
CA THR A 29 -4.22 -11.23 -4.15
C THR A 29 -5.35 -10.55 -3.40
N ARG A 30 -5.04 -9.65 -2.45
CA ARG A 30 -6.04 -9.04 -1.57
C ARG A 30 -6.50 -7.68 -2.07
N LEU A 31 -5.58 -6.88 -2.62
CA LEU A 31 -5.88 -5.53 -3.08
C LEU A 31 -5.94 -5.40 -4.62
N GLY A 32 -5.83 -6.53 -5.35
CA GLY A 32 -6.00 -6.57 -6.81
C GLY A 32 -4.87 -5.90 -7.59
N GLY A 33 -3.71 -5.68 -6.96
CA GLY A 33 -2.54 -5.11 -7.60
C GLY A 33 -1.95 -6.03 -8.68
N LYS A 34 -1.14 -5.46 -9.57
CA LYS A 34 -0.38 -6.21 -10.59
C LYS A 34 1.11 -6.04 -10.34
N ALA A 35 1.80 -7.14 -10.03
CA ALA A 35 3.24 -7.14 -9.85
C ALA A 35 3.97 -7.01 -11.20
N GLY A 36 4.98 -6.16 -11.23
CA GLY A 36 5.97 -6.08 -12.30
C GLY A 36 7.07 -7.15 -12.16
N GLY A 37 8.04 -7.10 -13.06
CA GLY A 37 9.21 -7.97 -13.00
C GLY A 37 10.07 -7.70 -11.76
N LEU A 38 10.67 -8.76 -11.22
CA LEU A 38 11.63 -8.66 -10.13
C LEU A 38 12.91 -7.97 -10.64
N TYR A 39 13.34 -6.93 -9.92
CA TYR A 39 14.66 -6.36 -10.05
C TYR A 39 15.58 -6.92 -8.97
N HIS A 40 16.82 -7.25 -9.33
CA HIS A 40 17.83 -7.73 -8.40
C HIS A 40 19.19 -7.09 -8.72
N ASN A 41 19.78 -6.46 -7.71
CA ASN A 41 21.14 -5.98 -7.73
C ASN A 41 21.99 -6.75 -6.70
N PRO A 42 22.82 -7.71 -7.15
CA PRO A 42 23.65 -8.52 -6.25
C PRO A 42 24.70 -7.71 -5.50
N ALA A 43 25.20 -6.60 -6.07
CA ALA A 43 26.32 -5.84 -5.51
C ALA A 43 25.96 -5.19 -4.15
N ASN A 44 24.69 -4.82 -3.96
CA ASN A 44 24.17 -4.27 -2.72
C ASN A 44 23.08 -5.15 -2.07
N ARG A 45 22.89 -6.38 -2.58
CA ARG A 45 21.89 -7.35 -2.11
C ARG A 45 20.47 -6.77 -2.10
N PHE A 46 20.16 -5.92 -3.08
CA PHE A 46 18.86 -5.27 -3.19
C PHE A 46 17.96 -6.01 -4.16
N THR A 47 16.71 -6.21 -3.77
CA THR A 47 15.65 -6.71 -4.65
C THR A 47 14.43 -5.83 -4.54
N SER A 48 13.75 -5.57 -5.65
CA SER A 48 12.47 -4.86 -5.60
C SER A 48 11.50 -5.31 -6.68
N CYS A 49 10.22 -5.05 -6.46
CA CYS A 49 9.19 -5.15 -7.49
C CYS A 49 8.16 -4.04 -7.32
N PHE A 50 7.64 -3.55 -8.44
CA PHE A 50 6.53 -2.60 -8.44
C PHE A 50 5.18 -3.32 -8.43
N ILE A 51 4.23 -2.82 -7.66
CA ILE A 51 2.81 -3.17 -7.73
C ILE A 51 2.06 -1.99 -8.33
N SER A 52 1.33 -2.24 -9.41
CA SER A 52 0.48 -1.24 -10.08
C SER A 52 -1.01 -1.53 -9.81
N PHE A 53 -1.79 -0.50 -9.49
CA PHE A 53 -3.24 -0.59 -9.28
C PHE A 53 -4.05 -0.04 -10.46
N GLY A 54 -3.43 0.07 -11.64
CA GLY A 54 -4.00 0.71 -12.82
C GLY A 54 -3.12 1.86 -13.30
N GLU A 55 -3.73 2.98 -13.63
CA GLU A 55 -3.02 4.22 -13.96
C GLU A 55 -2.72 5.03 -12.69
N GLY A 56 -1.58 5.72 -12.67
CA GLY A 56 -1.20 6.60 -11.56
C GLY A 56 -0.03 6.08 -10.74
N CYS A 57 -0.10 6.30 -9.43
CA CYS A 57 0.95 5.96 -8.47
C CYS A 57 1.13 4.43 -8.35
N ARG A 58 2.38 3.99 -8.20
CA ARG A 58 2.75 2.58 -7.99
C ARG A 58 3.33 2.38 -6.59
N LEU A 59 3.26 1.15 -6.09
CA LEU A 59 3.93 0.77 -4.84
C LEU A 59 5.22 0.01 -5.17
N GLU A 60 6.37 0.53 -4.76
CA GLU A 60 7.63 -0.22 -4.83
C GLU A 60 7.86 -0.99 -3.52
N LEU A 61 7.91 -2.32 -3.61
CA LEU A 61 8.33 -3.16 -2.50
C LEU A 61 9.83 -3.42 -2.63
N MET A 62 10.59 -3.03 -1.62
CA MET A 62 12.05 -3.09 -1.61
C MET A 62 12.52 -4.00 -0.49
N HIS A 63 13.50 -4.84 -0.78
CA HIS A 63 14.09 -5.75 0.20
C HIS A 63 15.61 -5.63 0.18
N ARG A 64 16.18 -5.63 1.38
CA ARG A 64 17.60 -5.83 1.65
C ARG A 64 17.75 -6.63 2.95
N PRO A 65 18.60 -7.68 2.99
CA PRO A 65 18.71 -8.55 4.16
C PRO A 65 19.18 -7.85 5.45
N ASP A 66 19.83 -6.70 5.35
CA ASP A 66 20.32 -5.92 6.50
C ASP A 66 19.29 -4.94 7.08
N ILE A 67 18.15 -4.74 6.42
CA ILE A 67 17.05 -3.91 6.91
C ILE A 67 16.00 -4.84 7.52
N THR A 68 15.94 -4.89 8.86
CA THR A 68 15.23 -5.96 9.59
C THR A 68 14.23 -5.44 10.64
N GLY A 69 13.87 -4.16 10.58
CA GLY A 69 12.82 -3.58 11.42
C GLY A 69 11.42 -3.86 10.87
N LYS A 70 10.48 -4.21 11.74
CA LYS A 70 9.05 -4.18 11.42
C LYS A 70 8.47 -2.81 11.76
N SER A 71 7.42 -2.42 11.07
CA SER A 71 6.64 -1.23 11.45
C SER A 71 6.04 -1.46 12.85
N ASP A 72 6.31 -0.56 13.79
CA ASP A 72 5.65 -0.53 15.09
C ASP A 72 4.40 0.34 14.96
N ASN A 73 3.28 -0.28 14.59
CA ASN A 73 2.01 0.41 14.38
C ASN A 73 1.38 0.95 15.68
N GLU A 74 1.87 0.53 16.86
CA GLU A 74 1.43 1.06 18.15
C GLU A 74 2.07 2.42 18.45
N LYS A 75 3.16 2.76 17.76
CA LYS A 75 3.87 4.03 17.90
C LYS A 75 3.81 4.86 16.63
N GLN A 76 3.46 6.13 16.78
CA GLN A 76 3.46 7.08 15.67
C GLN A 76 4.78 7.85 15.65
N TYR A 77 5.35 7.98 14.44
CA TYR A 77 6.59 8.72 14.18
C TYR A 77 6.35 9.75 13.08
N THR A 78 7.10 10.86 13.10
CA THR A 78 7.10 11.80 11.96
C THR A 78 7.67 11.10 10.72
N GLY A 79 6.90 11.06 9.62
CA GLY A 79 7.28 10.35 8.40
C GLY A 79 6.06 9.87 7.60
N LEU A 80 6.23 8.84 6.78
CA LEU A 80 5.12 8.16 6.09
C LEU A 80 4.25 7.44 7.12
N ALA A 81 3.01 7.91 7.31
CA ALA A 81 2.09 7.33 8.30
C ALA A 81 1.26 6.17 7.73
N HIS A 82 0.78 6.33 6.50
CA HIS A 82 -0.02 5.36 5.75
C HIS A 82 -0.03 5.75 4.28
N PHE A 83 -0.66 4.92 3.46
CA PHE A 83 -1.12 5.27 2.11
C PHE A 83 -2.51 4.66 1.87
N SER A 84 -3.23 5.18 0.89
CA SER A 84 -4.58 4.71 0.58
C SER A 84 -4.67 4.03 -0.79
N VAL A 85 -5.54 3.03 -0.87
CA VAL A 85 -5.94 2.34 -2.10
C VAL A 85 -7.43 2.58 -2.30
N SER A 86 -7.78 3.35 -3.33
CA SER A 86 -9.18 3.57 -3.68
C SER A 86 -9.77 2.35 -4.40
N VAL A 87 -10.93 1.90 -3.93
CA VAL A 87 -11.65 0.75 -4.49
C VAL A 87 -12.98 1.13 -5.15
N GLY A 88 -13.22 2.43 -5.30
CA GLY A 88 -14.29 2.95 -6.14
C GLY A 88 -15.63 3.18 -5.46
N SER A 89 -16.05 2.31 -4.53
CA SER A 89 -17.35 2.46 -3.83
C SER A 89 -17.32 1.99 -2.38
N TRP A 90 -18.25 2.52 -1.58
CA TRP A 90 -18.38 2.19 -0.16
C TRP A 90 -18.78 0.72 0.06
N GLU A 91 -19.55 0.11 -0.86
CA GLU A 91 -19.86 -1.32 -0.82
C GLU A 91 -18.60 -2.18 -0.99
N VAL A 92 -17.69 -1.77 -1.86
CA VAL A 92 -16.42 -2.49 -2.07
C VAL A 92 -15.52 -2.32 -0.84
N VAL A 93 -15.44 -1.13 -0.23
CA VAL A 93 -14.73 -0.92 1.05
C VAL A 93 -15.24 -1.91 2.10
N ARG A 94 -16.55 -1.95 2.34
CA ARG A 94 -17.15 -2.86 3.34
C ARG A 94 -16.85 -4.32 3.05
N ARG A 95 -17.10 -4.78 1.82
CA ARG A 95 -16.90 -6.17 1.43
C ARG A 95 -15.44 -6.60 1.57
N LEU A 96 -14.51 -5.78 1.09
CA LEU A 96 -13.08 -6.10 1.13
C LEU A 96 -12.57 -6.11 2.57
N THR A 97 -13.01 -5.18 3.40
CA THR A 97 -12.64 -5.13 4.83
C THR A 97 -13.07 -6.39 5.57
N GLU A 98 -14.32 -6.83 5.37
CA GLU A 98 -14.81 -8.05 6.03
C GLU A 98 -14.14 -9.33 5.49
N GLN A 99 -13.79 -9.36 4.21
CA GLN A 99 -13.00 -10.46 3.66
C GLN A 99 -11.61 -10.51 4.31
N LEU A 100 -10.91 -9.38 4.40
CA LEU A 100 -9.61 -9.27 5.06
C LEU A 100 -9.68 -9.67 6.54
N ARG A 101 -10.72 -9.23 7.26
CA ARG A 101 -10.95 -9.63 8.66
C ARG A 101 -11.12 -11.14 8.78
N THR A 102 -11.92 -11.73 7.90
CA THR A 102 -12.18 -13.19 7.88
C THR A 102 -10.92 -13.98 7.53
N ASP A 103 -10.07 -13.44 6.66
CA ASP A 103 -8.79 -14.03 6.27
C ASP A 103 -7.69 -13.86 7.35
N GLY A 104 -7.99 -13.18 8.46
CA GLY A 104 -7.11 -13.03 9.62
C GLY A 104 -6.21 -11.78 9.60
N TYR A 105 -6.44 -10.83 8.70
CA TYR A 105 -5.74 -9.55 8.71
C TYR A 105 -6.32 -8.59 9.75
N THR A 106 -5.45 -7.76 10.33
CA THR A 106 -5.86 -6.78 11.33
C THR A 106 -6.59 -5.61 10.68
N VAL A 107 -7.83 -5.39 11.10
CA VAL A 107 -8.59 -4.16 10.82
C VAL A 107 -8.43 -3.24 12.01
N THR A 108 -7.69 -2.14 11.84
CA THR A 108 -7.46 -1.14 12.92
C THR A 108 -8.56 -0.09 12.96
N SER A 109 -9.31 0.07 11.87
CA SER A 109 -10.48 0.94 11.86
C SER A 109 -11.55 0.43 10.92
N ASP A 110 -12.76 0.22 11.46
CA ASP A 110 -13.91 -0.28 10.71
C ASP A 110 -14.36 0.72 9.63
N PRO A 111 -15.10 0.26 8.59
CA PRO A 111 -15.66 1.11 7.56
C PRO A 111 -16.51 2.25 8.15
N ARG A 112 -16.09 3.49 7.93
CA ARG A 112 -16.73 4.70 8.48
C ARG A 112 -16.58 5.89 7.53
N THR A 113 -17.37 6.93 7.78
CA THR A 113 -17.12 8.25 7.20
C THR A 113 -16.22 9.05 8.12
N THR A 114 -15.13 9.60 7.60
CA THR A 114 -14.20 10.47 8.33
C THR A 114 -14.70 11.90 8.42
N GLY A 115 -14.07 12.72 9.28
CA GLY A 115 -14.43 14.13 9.43
C GLY A 115 -14.15 14.99 8.19
N ASP A 116 -13.27 14.53 7.30
CA ASP A 116 -12.93 15.17 6.03
C ASP A 116 -13.67 14.56 4.81
N GLY A 117 -14.61 13.64 5.04
CA GLY A 117 -15.60 13.21 4.05
C GLY A 117 -15.26 11.94 3.27
N TYR A 118 -14.18 11.24 3.61
CA TYR A 118 -13.86 9.94 3.02
C TYR A 118 -14.73 8.85 3.64
N TYR A 119 -15.18 7.89 2.82
CA TYR A 119 -15.66 6.61 3.33
C TYR A 119 -14.52 5.60 3.24
N GLU A 120 -14.03 5.14 4.38
CA GLU A 120 -12.80 4.35 4.44
C GLU A 120 -12.83 3.28 5.53
N SER A 121 -11.89 2.35 5.45
CA SER A 121 -11.45 1.49 6.56
C SER A 121 -9.92 1.49 6.60
N VAL A 122 -9.34 1.05 7.72
CA VAL A 122 -7.88 0.92 7.87
C VAL A 122 -7.53 -0.51 8.24
N ILE A 123 -6.58 -1.07 7.50
CA ILE A 123 -6.04 -2.41 7.71
C ILE A 123 -4.52 -2.37 7.85
N LEU A 124 -3.94 -3.45 8.38
CA LEU A 124 -2.50 -3.67 8.35
C LEU A 124 -2.14 -4.69 7.27
N ASP A 125 -1.09 -4.39 6.52
CA ASP A 125 -0.43 -5.40 5.69
C ASP A 125 0.33 -6.43 6.56
N PRO A 126 0.89 -7.51 5.97
CA PRO A 126 1.59 -8.56 6.71
C PRO A 126 2.76 -8.09 7.59
N GLU A 127 3.32 -6.91 7.31
CA GLU A 127 4.45 -6.34 8.04
C GLU A 127 4.06 -5.14 8.92
N GLY A 128 2.75 -4.89 9.07
CA GLY A 128 2.21 -3.91 10.00
C GLY A 128 2.12 -2.49 9.44
N ASN A 129 2.26 -2.31 8.12
CA ASN A 129 2.05 -0.99 7.52
C ASN A 129 0.55 -0.70 7.41
N SER A 130 0.14 0.51 7.78
CA SER A 130 -1.24 0.96 7.69
C SER A 130 -1.62 1.25 6.24
N VAL A 131 -2.69 0.62 5.77
CA VAL A 131 -3.27 0.84 4.44
C VAL A 131 -4.72 1.25 4.62
N GLU A 132 -5.07 2.42 4.09
CA GLU A 132 -6.45 2.88 4.01
C GLU A 132 -7.11 2.29 2.77
N ILE A 133 -8.31 1.73 2.92
CA ILE A 133 -9.15 1.31 1.80
C ILE A 133 -10.27 2.34 1.68
N THR A 134 -10.24 3.13 0.61
CA THR A 134 -11.14 4.28 0.45
C THR A 134 -12.15 4.07 -0.68
N ALA A 135 -13.35 4.62 -0.54
CA ALA A 135 -14.24 4.83 -1.67
C ALA A 135 -13.71 6.04 -2.48
N ASN A 136 -14.04 6.12 -3.78
CA ASN A 136 -13.72 7.32 -4.55
C ASN A 136 -14.30 8.54 -3.84
N VAL A 137 -13.46 9.57 -3.67
CA VAL A 137 -13.97 10.91 -3.34
C VAL A 137 -14.70 11.39 -4.58
N THR A 138 -16.02 11.59 -4.45
CA THR A 138 -16.79 12.33 -5.44
C THR A 138 -16.38 13.80 -5.44
#